data_AF-A0A6L6CTW2-F1
#
_entry.id   AF-A0A6L6CTW2-F1
#
_cell.length_a   1.000
_cell.length_b   1.000
_cell.length_c   1.000
_cell.angle_alpha   90.00
_cell.angle_beta   90.00
_cell.angle_gamma   90.00
#
_symmetry.space_group_name_H-M   'P 1'
#
loop_
_entity.id
_entity.type
_entity.pdbx_description
1 polymer ?
#
loop_
_entity_poly.entity_id
_entity_poly.type
_entity_poly.pdbx_seq_one_letter_code
_entity_poly.pdbx_strand_id
1 'polypeptide(L)'
;MSGSLAGKEAIAALRQVTSSFDGAEERQGQIDMSHAIAESLASGRSIIVQAGTGTGKSLGYLVPAILTGETAVVATATKALQDQLNSNDLPLLQKHLNIPFTWAVVKGRSNYACLQRINERADKSAQLEFEETSDKVNKEIDELIAWAKKTKTGDFDELPRIPSDRAKQA
;
A
#
# COMPACT_ATOMS: atom_id res chain seq x y z
N MET A 1 32.11 15.98 4.53
CA MET A 1 31.32 15.94 3.30
C MET A 1 30.12 16.85 3.49
N SER A 2 30.04 17.97 2.75
CA SER A 2 28.87 18.83 2.77
C SER A 2 27.75 18.14 2.00
N GLY A 3 26.87 17.41 2.68
CA GLY A 3 25.70 16.79 2.06
C GLY A 3 24.80 17.83 1.39
N SER A 4 24.10 17.42 0.32
CA SER A 4 23.10 18.27 -0.33
C SER A 4 22.01 18.74 0.65
N LEU A 5 21.32 19.84 0.33
CA LEU A 5 20.20 20.31 1.14
C LEU A 5 19.14 19.21 1.31
N ALA A 6 18.77 18.54 0.21
CA ALA A 6 17.83 17.43 0.20
C ALA A 6 18.26 16.28 1.11
N GLY A 7 19.53 15.91 1.09
CA GLY A 7 20.07 14.86 1.97
C GLY A 7 19.95 15.23 3.46
N LYS A 8 20.24 16.47 3.82
CA LYS A 8 20.13 16.95 5.21
C LYS A 8 18.68 17.02 5.68
N GLU A 9 17.78 17.50 4.82
CA GLU A 9 16.33 17.57 5.11
C GLU A 9 15.75 16.17 5.32
N ALA A 10 16.12 15.19 4.48
CA ALA A 10 15.69 13.81 4.63
C ALA A 10 16.15 13.19 5.96
N ILE A 11 17.40 13.40 6.37
CA ILE A 11 17.90 12.92 7.67
C ILE A 11 17.12 13.59 8.82
N ALA A 12 16.90 14.90 8.76
CA ALA A 12 16.19 15.64 9.81
C ALA A 12 14.75 15.13 9.97
N ALA A 13 14.03 14.96 8.85
CA ALA A 13 12.69 14.41 8.82
C ALA A 13 12.64 12.95 9.32
N LEU A 14 13.60 12.12 8.93
CA LEU A 14 13.70 10.74 9.41
C LEU A 14 13.90 10.69 10.92
N ARG A 15 14.76 11.56 11.46
CA ARG A 15 14.99 11.68 12.91
C ARG A 15 13.75 12.17 13.65
N GLN A 16 12.99 13.12 13.08
CA GLN A 16 11.72 13.58 13.64
C GLN A 16 10.71 12.43 13.78
N VAL A 17 10.60 11.58 12.76
CA VAL A 17 9.67 10.44 12.80
C VAL A 17 10.16 9.40 13.79
N THR A 18 11.44 9.03 13.74
CA THR A 18 12.00 7.94 14.56
C THR A 18 12.09 8.28 16.04
N SER A 19 12.28 9.55 16.41
CA SER A 19 12.30 9.99 17.81
C SER A 19 10.94 9.88 18.52
N SER A 20 9.86 9.66 17.77
CA SER A 20 8.52 9.48 18.33
C SER A 20 8.25 8.08 18.89
N PHE A 21 9.17 7.13 18.69
CA PHE A 21 9.03 5.76 19.16
C PHE A 21 9.70 5.54 20.52
N ASP A 22 9.04 4.76 21.38
CA ASP A 22 9.66 4.26 22.60
C ASP A 22 10.83 3.33 22.25
N GLY A 23 12.01 3.60 22.84
CA GLY A 23 13.22 2.82 22.55
C GLY A 23 13.82 3.07 21.17
N ALA A 24 13.58 4.24 20.58
CA ALA A 24 14.18 4.64 19.31
C ALA A 24 15.72 4.52 19.35
N GLU A 25 16.26 3.75 18.40
CA GLU A 25 17.68 3.61 18.17
C GLU A 25 18.04 4.22 16.81
N GLU A 26 19.11 5.01 16.78
CA GLU A 26 19.63 5.56 15.55
C GLU A 26 20.35 4.47 14.75
N ARG A 27 19.87 4.20 13.53
CA ARG A 27 20.41 3.16 12.65
C ARG A 27 21.17 3.81 11.51
N GLN A 28 22.50 3.73 11.55
CA GLN A 28 23.35 4.38 10.54
C GLN A 28 22.99 3.97 9.10
N GLY A 29 22.74 2.67 8.86
CA GLY A 29 22.33 2.19 7.54
C GLY A 29 21.00 2.76 7.03
N GLN A 30 20.08 3.14 7.94
CA GLN A 30 18.83 3.82 7.58
C GLN A 30 19.09 5.26 7.14
N ILE A 31 19.97 5.95 7.88
CA ILE A 31 20.37 7.34 7.61
C ILE A 31 21.10 7.42 6.28
N ASP A 32 22.09 6.54 6.06
CA ASP A 32 22.88 6.49 4.83
C ASP A 32 21.99 6.22 3.61
N MET A 33 21.06 5.26 3.74
CA MET A 33 20.05 4.96 2.73
C MET A 33 19.16 6.17 2.43
N SER A 34 18.62 6.81 3.47
CA SER A 34 17.72 7.97 3.31
C SER A 34 18.42 9.15 2.66
N HIS A 35 19.66 9.41 3.04
CA HIS A 35 20.49 10.47 2.46
C HIS A 35 20.77 10.18 0.98
N ALA A 36 21.24 8.97 0.66
CA ALA A 36 21.56 8.57 -0.70
C ALA A 36 20.33 8.64 -1.62
N ILE A 37 19.15 8.20 -1.14
CA ILE A 37 17.90 8.28 -1.90
C ILE A 37 17.50 9.73 -2.14
N ALA A 38 17.56 10.60 -1.12
CA ALA A 38 17.26 12.02 -1.28
C ALA A 38 18.15 12.70 -2.33
N GLU A 39 19.45 12.41 -2.31
CA GLU A 39 20.40 12.91 -3.30
C GLU A 39 20.12 12.39 -4.70
N SER A 40 19.75 11.12 -4.82
CA SER A 40 19.40 10.49 -6.09
C SER A 40 18.16 11.14 -6.71
N LEU A 41 17.11 11.33 -5.90
CA LEU A 41 15.85 11.96 -6.31
C LEU A 41 16.10 13.42 -6.75
N ALA A 42 16.81 14.21 -5.94
CA ALA A 42 17.10 15.62 -6.24
C ALA A 42 17.98 15.81 -7.49
N SER A 43 18.80 14.81 -7.85
CA SER A 43 19.67 14.85 -9.02
C SER A 43 19.13 14.09 -10.23
N GLY A 44 17.94 13.49 -10.15
CA GLY A 44 17.34 12.71 -11.23
C GLY A 44 18.15 11.47 -11.62
N ARG A 45 18.92 10.90 -10.68
CA ARG A 45 19.76 9.71 -10.91
C ARG A 45 19.07 8.46 -10.37
N SER A 46 19.51 7.30 -10.84
CA SER A 46 19.16 6.00 -10.28
C SER A 46 20.24 5.53 -9.31
N ILE A 47 19.84 4.86 -8.23
CA ILE A 47 20.74 4.22 -7.27
C ILE A 47 20.28 2.81 -6.96
N ILE A 48 21.23 1.98 -6.51
CA ILE A 48 20.97 0.65 -5.98
C ILE A 48 21.44 0.65 -4.53
N VAL A 49 20.56 0.28 -3.61
CA VAL A 49 20.85 0.22 -2.18
C VAL A 49 20.62 -1.20 -1.68
N GLN A 50 21.65 -1.80 -1.09
CA GLN A 50 21.50 -3.04 -0.34
C GLN A 50 21.28 -2.71 1.13
N ALA A 51 20.12 -3.09 1.68
CA ALA A 51 19.80 -2.88 3.08
C ALA A 51 19.29 -4.18 3.73
N GLY A 52 19.93 -4.56 4.83
CA GLY A 52 19.61 -5.77 5.59
C GLY A 52 18.22 -5.76 6.22
N THR A 53 17.74 -6.91 6.67
CA THR A 53 16.52 -6.98 7.50
C THR A 53 16.70 -6.15 8.77
N GLY A 54 15.64 -5.47 9.23
CA GLY A 54 15.70 -4.64 10.43
C GLY A 54 16.34 -3.26 10.26
N THR A 55 16.88 -2.92 9.08
CA THR A 55 17.45 -1.57 8.80
C THR A 55 16.40 -0.45 8.79
N GLY A 56 15.10 -0.75 8.86
CA GLY A 56 14.05 0.27 8.75
C GLY A 56 13.91 0.82 7.33
N LYS A 57 14.08 -0.05 6.33
CA LYS A 57 14.09 0.28 4.89
C LYS A 57 12.90 1.12 4.46
N SER A 58 11.69 0.79 4.93
CA SER A 58 10.47 1.49 4.56
C SER A 58 10.58 2.98 4.81
N LEU A 59 10.89 3.40 6.04
CA LEU A 59 11.03 4.82 6.36
C LEU A 59 12.22 5.45 5.62
N GLY A 60 13.30 4.67 5.41
CA GLY A 60 14.49 5.13 4.68
C GLY A 60 14.22 5.53 3.23
N TYR A 61 13.27 4.91 2.53
CA TYR A 61 12.88 5.35 1.18
C TYR A 61 11.61 6.20 1.15
N LEU A 62 10.67 6.03 2.09
CA LEU A 62 9.42 6.78 2.10
C LEU A 62 9.61 8.24 2.50
N VAL A 63 10.42 8.51 3.54
CA VAL A 63 10.66 9.88 4.02
C VAL A 63 11.21 10.77 2.90
N PRO A 64 12.33 10.42 2.23
CA PRO A 64 12.83 11.26 1.15
C PRO A 64 11.90 11.31 -0.07
N ALA A 65 11.12 10.26 -0.34
CA ALA A 65 10.13 10.27 -1.42
C ALA A 65 8.95 11.22 -1.15
N ILE A 66 8.47 11.33 0.10
CA ILE A 66 7.40 12.27 0.46
C ILE A 66 7.90 13.71 0.40
N LEU A 67 9.15 13.96 0.83
CA LEU A 67 9.74 15.30 0.84
C LEU A 67 9.88 15.93 -0.55
N THR A 68 9.86 15.13 -1.63
CA THR A 68 9.90 15.70 -2.99
C THR A 68 8.62 16.49 -3.32
N GLY A 69 7.49 16.17 -2.68
CA GLY A 69 6.18 16.70 -3.04
C GLY A 69 5.65 16.19 -4.39
N GLU A 70 6.36 15.25 -5.02
CA GLU A 70 5.96 14.64 -6.29
C GLU A 70 5.24 13.30 -6.07
N THR A 71 4.63 12.77 -7.14
CA THR A 71 4.02 11.43 -7.09
C THR A 71 5.11 10.35 -7.13
N ALA A 72 5.28 9.62 -6.03
CA ALA A 72 6.19 8.49 -5.94
C ALA A 72 5.45 7.16 -6.11
N VAL A 73 6.04 6.24 -6.90
CA VAL A 73 5.55 4.86 -7.04
C VAL A 73 6.47 3.93 -6.27
N VAL A 74 5.92 3.22 -5.28
CA VAL A 74 6.65 2.22 -4.50
C VAL A 74 6.20 0.83 -4.93
N ALA A 75 7.09 0.10 -5.61
CA ALA A 75 6.87 -1.29 -5.98
C ALA A 75 7.47 -2.23 -4.94
N THR A 76 6.70 -3.22 -4.48
CA THR A 76 7.16 -4.25 -3.53
C THR A 76 6.95 -5.64 -4.11
N ALA A 77 7.65 -6.64 -3.56
CA ALA A 77 7.63 -8.00 -4.08
C ALA A 77 6.31 -8.75 -3.79
N THR A 78 5.58 -8.40 -2.73
CA THR A 78 4.39 -9.14 -2.28
C THR A 78 3.30 -8.20 -1.79
N LYS A 79 2.04 -8.66 -1.83
CA LYS A 79 0.89 -7.92 -1.29
C LYS A 79 1.04 -7.64 0.20
N ALA A 80 1.50 -8.62 0.98
CA ALA A 80 1.73 -8.45 2.41
C ALA A 80 2.70 -7.28 2.72
N LEU A 81 3.71 -7.07 1.88
CA LEU A 81 4.59 -5.91 2.00
C LEU A 81 3.86 -4.60 1.65
N GLN A 82 2.98 -4.59 0.63
CA GLN A 82 2.14 -3.42 0.33
C GLN A 82 1.18 -3.10 1.49
N ASP A 83 0.56 -4.12 2.08
CA ASP A 83 -0.36 -3.96 3.19
C ASP A 83 0.37 -3.45 4.44
N GLN A 84 1.62 -3.88 4.68
CA GLN A 84 2.47 -3.31 5.73
C GLN A 84 2.69 -1.80 5.51
N LEU A 85 2.96 -1.35 4.28
CA LEU A 85 3.10 0.07 3.99
C LEU A 85 1.78 0.82 4.23
N ASN A 86 0.67 0.26 3.74
CA ASN A 86 -0.65 0.88 3.79
C ASN A 86 -1.23 1.00 5.21
N SER A 87 -1.09 -0.04 6.02
CA SER A 87 -1.73 -0.12 7.33
C SER A 87 -0.85 0.40 8.46
N ASN A 88 0.48 0.42 8.29
CA ASN A 88 1.42 0.82 9.33
C ASN A 88 2.32 2.00 8.91
N ASP A 89 3.18 1.81 7.90
CA ASP A 89 4.28 2.75 7.64
C ASP A 89 3.78 4.12 7.15
N LEU A 90 2.81 4.16 6.23
CA LEU A 90 2.25 5.41 5.68
C LEU A 90 1.37 6.16 6.71
N PRO A 91 0.45 5.52 7.45
CA PRO A 91 -0.28 6.17 8.54
C PRO A 91 0.65 6.74 9.62
N LEU A 92 1.72 6.02 9.95
CA LEU A 92 2.73 6.47 10.90
C LEU A 92 3.42 7.74 10.39
N LEU A 93 3.85 7.74 9.14
CA LEU A 93 4.48 8.91 8.52
C LEU A 93 3.51 10.10 8.48
N GLN A 94 2.25 9.87 8.15
CA GLN A 94 1.22 10.92 8.14
C GLN A 94 1.05 11.56 9.52
N LYS A 95 1.15 10.77 10.60
CA LYS A 95 1.04 11.25 11.98
C LYS A 95 2.26 12.04 12.46
N HIS A 96 3.47 11.66 12.02
CA HIS A 96 4.71 12.15 12.64
C HIS A 96 5.55 13.08 11.77
N LEU A 97 5.37 13.06 10.45
CA LEU A 97 6.19 13.84 9.51
C LEU A 97 5.75 15.31 9.43
N ASN A 98 4.53 15.65 9.87
CA ASN A 98 3.94 17.00 9.78
C ASN A 98 3.88 17.56 8.34
N ILE A 99 3.86 16.69 7.34
CA ILE A 99 3.76 17.05 5.92
C ILE A 99 2.49 16.38 5.37
N PRO A 100 1.58 17.13 4.73
CA PRO A 100 0.38 16.55 4.15
C PRO A 100 0.75 15.73 2.90
N PHE A 101 0.36 14.46 2.89
CA PHE A 101 0.44 13.62 1.70
C PHE A 101 -0.74 12.64 1.68
N THR A 102 -1.02 12.11 0.50
CA THR A 102 -2.03 11.06 0.26
C THR A 102 -1.38 9.85 -0.39
N TRP A 103 -2.05 8.70 -0.34
CA TRP A 103 -1.58 7.48 -1.00
C TRP A 103 -2.76 6.66 -1.52
N ALA A 104 -2.46 5.75 -2.45
CA ALA A 104 -3.39 4.74 -2.93
C ALA A 104 -2.64 3.42 -3.10
N VAL A 105 -3.33 2.31 -2.85
CA VAL A 105 -2.78 0.96 -3.07
C VAL A 105 -3.28 0.44 -4.41
N VAL A 106 -2.36 -0.04 -5.25
CA VAL A 106 -2.65 -0.55 -6.58
C VAL A 106 -2.37 -2.04 -6.62
N LYS A 107 -3.42 -2.86 -6.73
CA LYS A 107 -3.34 -4.31 -6.88
C LYS A 107 -3.77 -4.73 -8.29
N GLY A 108 -3.50 -5.99 -8.66
CA GLY A 108 -4.03 -6.54 -9.91
C GLY A 108 -5.56 -6.60 -9.88
N ARG A 109 -6.21 -6.45 -11.05
CA ARG A 109 -7.68 -6.49 -11.23
C ARG A 109 -8.39 -7.61 -10.47
N SER A 110 -7.79 -8.81 -10.39
CA SER A 110 -8.39 -9.98 -9.72
C SER A 110 -8.55 -9.83 -8.21
N ASN A 111 -8.04 -8.75 -7.62
CA ASN A 111 -8.19 -8.41 -6.21
C ASN A 111 -9.37 -7.49 -5.95
N TYR A 112 -10.05 -7.02 -7.00
CA TYR A 112 -11.17 -6.12 -6.87
C TYR A 112 -12.46 -6.75 -7.36
N ALA A 113 -13.56 -6.38 -6.72
CA ALA A 113 -14.91 -6.74 -7.14
C ALA A 113 -15.25 -6.09 -8.49
N CYS A 114 -15.80 -6.87 -9.42
CA CYS A 114 -16.25 -6.34 -10.70
C CYS A 114 -17.69 -5.83 -10.58
N LEU A 115 -17.86 -4.50 -10.58
CA LEU A 115 -19.18 -3.86 -10.45
C LEU A 115 -20.18 -4.33 -11.51
N GLN A 116 -19.72 -4.52 -12.75
CA GLN A 116 -20.57 -5.02 -13.83
C GLN A 116 -21.17 -6.39 -13.48
N ARG A 117 -20.33 -7.35 -13.06
CA ARG A 117 -20.77 -8.70 -12.70
C ARG A 117 -21.69 -8.70 -11.49
N ILE A 118 -21.38 -7.88 -10.49
CA ILE A 118 -22.25 -7.70 -9.32
C ILE A 118 -23.63 -7.20 -9.73
N ASN A 119 -23.70 -6.25 -10.67
CA ASN A 119 -24.98 -5.71 -11.15
C ASN A 119 -25.76 -6.75 -11.97
N GLU A 120 -25.08 -7.45 -12.90
CA GLU A 120 -25.68 -8.52 -13.71
C GLU A 120 -26.29 -9.63 -12.85
N ARG A 121 -25.66 -9.97 -11.71
CA ARG A 121 -26.17 -10.97 -10.75
C ARG A 121 -27.25 -10.44 -9.81
N ALA A 122 -27.18 -9.15 -9.45
CA ALA A 122 -28.20 -8.51 -8.63
C ALA A 122 -29.54 -8.40 -9.39
N ASP A 123 -29.48 -8.22 -10.71
CA ASP A 123 -30.65 -8.19 -11.59
C ASP A 123 -31.15 -9.61 -11.88
N LYS A 124 -32.03 -10.11 -11.00
CA LYS A 124 -32.63 -11.45 -11.09
C LYS A 124 -33.41 -11.73 -12.38
N SER A 125 -33.72 -10.70 -13.18
CA SER A 125 -34.35 -10.82 -14.51
C SER A 125 -33.38 -11.34 -15.60
N ALA A 126 -32.07 -11.28 -15.36
CA ALA A 126 -31.03 -11.82 -16.23
C ALA A 126 -30.62 -13.26 -15.85
N GLN A 127 -31.37 -13.94 -14.97
CA GLN A 127 -31.19 -15.36 -14.61
C GLN A 127 -31.61 -16.28 -15.77
N LEU A 128 -30.96 -16.14 -16.93
CA LEU A 128 -30.86 -17.22 -17.89
C LEU A 128 -29.78 -18.16 -17.37
N GLU A 129 -30.22 -19.26 -16.77
CA GLU A 129 -29.48 -20.52 -16.64
C GLU A 129 -27.97 -20.38 -16.31
N PHE A 130 -27.64 -19.93 -15.11
CA PHE A 130 -26.31 -20.22 -14.60
C PHE A 130 -26.25 -21.69 -14.20
N GLU A 131 -25.31 -22.42 -14.82
CA GLU A 131 -24.87 -23.79 -14.52
C GLU A 131 -24.99 -24.10 -13.02
N GLU A 132 -25.42 -25.34 -12.70
CA GLU A 132 -25.56 -25.94 -11.37
C GLU A 132 -24.42 -25.54 -10.40
N THR A 133 -24.52 -24.33 -9.87
CA THR A 133 -23.54 -23.77 -8.96
C THR A 133 -24.01 -24.18 -7.59
N SER A 134 -23.16 -24.91 -6.85
CA SER A 134 -23.52 -25.40 -5.51
C SER A 134 -24.08 -24.27 -4.64
N ASP A 135 -25.06 -24.57 -3.79
CA ASP A 135 -25.68 -23.61 -2.85
C ASP A 135 -24.65 -22.76 -2.08
N LYS A 136 -23.49 -23.37 -1.78
CA LYS A 136 -22.37 -22.71 -1.11
C LYS A 136 -21.79 -21.53 -1.90
N VAL A 137 -21.60 -21.68 -3.21
CA VAL A 137 -21.04 -20.61 -4.06
C VAL A 137 -22.08 -19.53 -4.31
N ASN A 138 -23.36 -19.88 -4.48
CA ASN A 138 -24.43 -18.89 -4.57
C ASN A 138 -24.51 -18.02 -3.32
N LYS A 139 -24.35 -18.63 -2.13
CA LYS A 139 -24.27 -17.88 -0.88
C LYS A 139 -23.06 -16.92 -0.84
N GLU A 140 -21.88 -17.35 -1.29
CA GLU A 140 -20.71 -16.49 -1.39
C GLU A 140 -20.93 -15.31 -2.35
N ILE A 141 -21.65 -15.52 -3.46
CA ILE A 141 -22.02 -14.47 -4.42
C ILE A 141 -22.99 -13.48 -3.78
N ASP A 142 -24.03 -13.94 -3.09
CA ASP A 142 -24.98 -13.06 -2.39
C ASP A 142 -24.30 -12.21 -1.31
N GLU A 143 -23.37 -12.81 -0.54
CA GLU A 143 -22.54 -12.11 0.43
C GLU A 143 -21.66 -11.05 -0.25
N LEU A 144 -21.07 -11.36 -1.40
CA LEU A 144 -20.28 -10.43 -2.20
C LEU A 144 -21.10 -9.25 -2.73
N ILE A 145 -22.31 -9.49 -3.26
CA ILE A 145 -23.22 -8.43 -3.74
C ILE A 145 -23.62 -7.51 -2.58
N ALA A 146 -23.91 -8.09 -1.40
CA ALA A 146 -24.25 -7.31 -0.22
C ALA A 146 -23.07 -6.45 0.28
N TRP A 147 -21.86 -7.00 0.24
CA TRP A 147 -20.63 -6.29 0.63
C TRP A 147 -20.23 -5.20 -0.36
N ALA A 148 -20.40 -5.42 -1.66
CA ALA A 148 -20.05 -4.45 -2.71
C ALA A 148 -20.78 -3.10 -2.58
N LYS A 149 -21.92 -3.07 -1.89
CA LYS A 149 -22.67 -1.83 -1.58
C LYS A 149 -22.07 -1.02 -0.41
N LYS A 150 -21.14 -1.61 0.35
CA LYS A 150 -20.57 -1.05 1.58
C LYS A 150 -19.07 -0.76 1.47
N THR A 151 -18.36 -1.45 0.59
CA THR A 151 -16.92 -1.29 0.38
C THR A 151 -16.59 0.11 -0.13
N LYS A 152 -15.42 0.63 0.27
CA LYS A 152 -14.90 1.91 -0.23
C LYS A 152 -14.04 1.73 -1.47
N THR A 153 -13.30 0.63 -1.56
CA THR A 153 -12.32 0.41 -2.63
C THR A 153 -12.68 -0.74 -3.57
N GLY A 154 -13.56 -1.64 -3.14
CA GLY A 154 -13.84 -2.88 -3.85
C GLY A 154 -12.74 -3.93 -3.70
N ASP A 155 -11.72 -3.69 -2.86
CA ASP A 155 -10.65 -4.65 -2.58
C ASP A 155 -11.16 -5.82 -1.73
N PHE A 156 -10.97 -7.04 -2.22
CA PHE A 156 -11.38 -8.26 -1.50
C PHE A 156 -10.70 -8.43 -0.14
N ASP A 157 -9.58 -7.75 0.12
CA ASP A 157 -8.93 -7.77 1.44
C ASP A 157 -9.75 -7.01 2.51
N GLU A 158 -10.78 -6.24 2.14
CA GLU A 158 -11.75 -5.67 3.10
C GLU A 158 -12.75 -6.72 3.64
N LEU A 159 -12.83 -7.91 3.03
CA LEU A 159 -13.71 -8.99 3.48
C LEU A 159 -13.08 -9.77 4.64
N PRO A 160 -13.87 -10.19 5.65
CA PRO A 160 -13.37 -11.02 6.75
C PRO A 160 -12.91 -12.41 6.28
N ARG A 161 -13.37 -12.84 5.11
CA ARG A 161 -12.97 -14.08 4.45
C ARG A 161 -12.91 -13.85 2.95
N ILE A 162 -11.82 -14.28 2.34
CA ILE A 162 -11.64 -14.22 0.89
C ILE A 162 -12.62 -15.21 0.23
N PRO A 163 -13.49 -14.76 -0.71
CA PRO A 163 -14.39 -15.64 -1.45
C PRO A 163 -13.62 -16.62 -2.35
N SER A 164 -14.28 -17.71 -2.73
CA SER A 164 -13.71 -18.64 -3.71
C SER A 164 -13.50 -17.98 -5.07
N ASP A 165 -12.55 -18.50 -5.85
CA ASP A 165 -12.30 -18.00 -7.21
C ASP A 165 -13.55 -18.13 -8.10
N ARG A 166 -14.36 -19.17 -7.88
CA ARG A 166 -15.66 -19.31 -8.54
C ARG A 166 -16.60 -18.16 -8.20
N ALA A 167 -16.73 -17.78 -6.93
CA ALA A 167 -17.57 -16.65 -6.52
C ALA A 167 -17.04 -15.29 -7.03
N LYS A 168 -15.72 -15.11 -7.11
CA LYS A 168 -15.11 -13.89 -7.68
C LYS A 168 -15.26 -13.80 -9.20
N GLN A 169 -15.36 -14.95 -9.87
CA GLN A 169 -15.48 -15.04 -11.33
C GLN A 169 -16.92 -15.20 -11.82
N ALA A 170 -17.86 -15.47 -10.91
CA ALA A 170 -19.29 -15.50 -11.18
C ALA A 170 -19.83 -14.12 -11.55
#